data_AF-M2X9K8-F1
#
_entry.id   AF-M2X9K8-F1
#
_cell.length_a   1.000
_cell.length_b   1.000
_cell.length_c   1.000
_cell.angle_alpha   90.00
_cell.angle_beta   90.00
_cell.angle_gamma   90.00
#
_symmetry.space_group_name_H-M   'P 1'
#
loop_
_entity.id
_entity.type
_entity.pdbx_description
1 polymer ?
#
loop_
_entity_poly.entity_id
_entity_poly.type
_entity_poly.pdbx_seq_one_letter_code
_entity_poly.pdbx_strand_id
1 'polypeptide(L)' 'MTPIPGIWSAGNASQPMTMVVSAAAAGLMAGAGVHGELAMTDLARAVDGGSARQ' A
#
# COMPACT_ATOMS: atom_id res chain seq x y z
N MET A 1 5.51 -5.04 -2.48
CA MET A 1 6.20 -3.72 -2.47
C MET A 1 7.21 -3.72 -3.59
N THR A 2 7.19 -2.72 -4.46
CA THR A 2 8.27 -2.54 -5.44
C THR A 2 9.36 -1.62 -4.88
N PRO A 3 10.53 -1.50 -5.53
CA PRO A 3 11.54 -0.52 -5.10
C PRO A 3 11.11 0.94 -5.27
N ILE A 4 10.09 1.20 -6.11
CA ILE A 4 9.61 2.57 -6.37
C ILE A 4 8.53 2.89 -5.32
N PRO A 5 8.70 3.96 -4.52
CA PRO A 5 7.70 4.37 -3.54
C PRO A 5 6.31 4.58 -4.17
N GLY A 6 5.27 4.12 -3.47
CA GLY A 6 3.89 4.21 -3.94
C GLY A 6 3.51 3.23 -5.06
N ILE A 7 4.46 2.48 -5.63
CA ILE A 7 4.18 1.48 -6.68
C ILE A 7 4.14 0.07 -6.07
N TRP A 8 3.05 -0.63 -6.34
CA TRP A 8 2.78 -1.97 -5.84
C TRP A 8 2.54 -2.95 -6.98
N SER A 9 3.00 -4.19 -6.78
CA SER A 9 2.74 -5.32 -7.67
C SER A 9 2.37 -6.54 -6.81
N ALA A 10 1.44 -7.35 -7.29
CA ALA A 10 0.92 -8.52 -6.59
C ALA A 10 0.54 -9.65 -7.56
N GLY A 11 0.47 -10.88 -7.05
CA GLY A 11 0.13 -12.06 -7.83
C GLY A 11 1.10 -12.30 -8.99
N ASN A 12 0.56 -12.76 -10.12
CA ASN A 12 1.38 -13.19 -11.27
C ASN A 12 2.19 -12.08 -11.94
N ALA A 13 1.82 -10.81 -11.72
CA ALA A 13 2.61 -9.67 -12.16
C ALA A 13 3.93 -9.51 -11.39
N SER A 14 4.02 -10.06 -10.17
CA SER A 14 5.24 -10.03 -9.34
C SER A 14 5.93 -11.40 -9.25
N GLN A 15 5.18 -12.50 -9.32
CA GLN A 15 5.70 -13.87 -9.31
C GLN A 15 4.94 -14.71 -10.33
N PRO A 16 5.54 -15.01 -11.50
CA PRO A 16 4.91 -15.84 -12.51
C PRO A 16 4.44 -17.19 -11.95
N MET A 17 3.35 -17.73 -12.49
CA MET A 17 2.80 -19.06 -12.13
C MET A 17 2.31 -19.20 -10.68
N THR A 18 2.06 -18.10 -9.96
CA THR A 18 1.42 -18.17 -8.64
C THR A 18 -0.01 -18.72 -8.78
N MET A 19 -0.39 -19.67 -7.92
CA MET A 19 -1.75 -20.21 -7.88
C MET A 19 -2.75 -19.15 -7.39
N VAL A 20 -4.02 -19.28 -7.78
CA VAL A 20 -5.07 -18.27 -7.54
C VAL A 20 -5.15 -17.82 -6.08
N VAL A 21 -5.18 -18.76 -5.12
CA VAL A 21 -5.29 -18.43 -3.69
C VAL A 21 -4.07 -17.65 -3.20
N SER A 22 -2.86 -18.07 -3.59
CA SER A 22 -1.62 -17.37 -3.22
C SER A 22 -1.53 -15.99 -3.88
N ALA A 23 -2.02 -15.84 -5.12
CA ALA A 23 -2.09 -14.55 -5.81
C ALA A 23 -3.09 -13.60 -5.13
N ALA A 24 -4.23 -14.12 -4.68
CA ALA A 24 -5.22 -13.36 -3.92
C ALA A 24 -4.66 -12.93 -2.55
N ALA A 25 -3.94 -13.82 -1.85
CA ALA A 25 -3.27 -13.49 -0.59
C ALA A 25 -2.19 -12.41 -0.78
N ALA A 26 -1.41 -12.48 -1.87
CA ALA A 26 -0.47 -11.42 -2.23
C ALA A 26 -1.19 -10.08 -2.49
N GLY A 27 -2.36 -10.11 -3.13
CA GLY A 27 -3.23 -8.95 -3.34
C GLY A 27 -3.74 -8.35 -2.02
N LEU A 28 -4.19 -9.18 -1.07
CA LEU A 28 -4.58 -8.75 0.27
C LEU A 28 -3.44 -8.00 0.97
N MET A 29 -2.23 -8.58 0.97
CA MET A 29 -1.06 -7.99 1.61
C MET A 29 -0.66 -6.66 0.95
N ALA A 30 -0.70 -6.60 -0.39
CA ALA A 30 -0.44 -5.36 -1.12
C ALA A 30 -1.49 -4.28 -0.81
N GLY A 31 -2.78 -4.64 -0.77
CA GLY A 31 -3.86 -3.72 -0.43
C GLY A 31 -3.76 -3.18 0.99
N ALA A 32 -3.46 -4.03 1.97
CA ALA A 32 -3.22 -3.61 3.35
C ALA A 32 -2.02 -2.64 3.45
N GLY A 33 -0.94 -2.92 2.72
CA GLY A 33 0.22 -2.03 2.65
C GLY A 33 -0.09 -0.66 2.03
N VAL A 34 -0.78 -0.64 0.88
CA VAL A 34 -1.26 0.60 0.23
C VAL A 34 -2.12 1.41 1.18
N HIS A 35 -3.09 0.76 1.84
CA HIS A 35 -3.98 1.44 2.77
C HIS A 35 -3.21 2.05 3.95
N GLY A 36 -2.27 1.31 4.55
CA GLY A 36 -1.44 1.80 5.65
C GLY A 36 -0.63 3.05 5.27
N GLU A 37 0.03 3.04 4.12
CA GLU A 37 0.79 4.18 3.61
C GLU A 37 -0.09 5.43 3.41
N LEU A 38 -1.26 5.25 2.80
CA LEU A 38 -2.22 6.35 2.59
C LEU A 38 -2.75 6.88 3.92
N ALA A 39 -3.09 6.00 4.87
CA ALA A 39 -3.57 6.41 6.19
C ALA A 39 -2.52 7.24 6.96
N MET A 40 -1.25 6.85 6.91
CA MET A 40 -0.16 7.63 7.53
C MET A 40 0.09 8.96 6.80
N THR A 41 -0.02 8.96 5.47
CA THR A 41 0.08 10.19 4.66
C THR A 41 -1.04 11.18 5.02
N ASP A 42 -2.27 10.70 5.14
CA ASP A 42 -3.42 11.53 5.50
C ASP A 42 -3.32 12.03 6.93
N LEU A 43 -2.81 11.20 7.85
CA LEU A 43 -2.52 11.61 9.23
C LEU A 43 -1.49 12.74 9.28
N ALA A 44 -0.37 12.64 8.54
CA ALA A 44 0.65 13.67 8.49
C ALA A 44 0.08 15.01 8.00
N ARG A 45 -0.69 14.99 6.91
CA ARG A 45 -1.39 16.19 6.40
C ARG A 45 -2.35 16.80 7.41
N ALA A 46 -3.09 15.96 8.15
CA ALA A 46 -4.04 16.42 9.14
C ALA A 46 -3.35 17.10 10.33
N VAL A 47 -2.21 16.56 10.79
CA VAL A 47 -1.38 17.15 11.84
C VAL A 47 -0.78 18.48 11.38
N ASP A 48 -0.20 18.52 10.19
CA ASP A 48 0.39 19.76 9.64
C ASP A 48 -0.67 20.87 9.48
N GLY A 49 -1.81 20.54 8.88
CA GLY A 49 -2.93 21.48 8.72
C GLY A 49 -3.66 21.79 10.02
N GLY A 50 -3.52 20.97 11.07
CA GLY A 50 -4.02 21.22 12.43
C GLY A 50 -3.09 22.09 13.26
N SER A 51 -1.78 21.99 13.05
CA SER A 51 -0.77 22.87 13.65
C SER A 51 -0.83 24.29 13.09
N ALA A 52 -1.24 24.47 11.82
CA ALA A 52 -1.40 25.79 11.21
C ALA A 52 -2.69 26.54 11.64
N ARG A 53 -3.62 25.84 12.31
CA ARG A 53 -4.90 26.40 12.81
C ARG A 53 -4.89 26.69 14.32
N GLN A 54 -3.80 26.39 15.01
CA GLN A 54 -3.58 26.66 16.43
C GLN A 54 -2.61 27.83 16.58
#